data_AF-A0A498KQ44-F1
#
_entry.id   AF-A0A498KQ44-F1
#
_cell.length_a   1.000
_cell.length_b   1.000
_cell.length_c   1.000
_cell.angle_alpha   90.00
_cell.angle_beta   90.00
_cell.angle_gamma   90.00
#
_symmetry.space_group_name_H-M   'P 1'
#
loop_
_entity.id
_entity.type
_entity.pdbx_description
1 polymer ?
#
loop_
_entity_poly.entity_id
_entity_poly.type
_entity_poly.pdbx_seq_one_letter_code
_entity_poly.pdbx_strand_id
1 'polypeptide(L)'
;MYSSNLKGFILAVVSSAFIGSSFIIKKKGLRRAGVNGPRASVGGYGYLLEPLWWIGMVTMVVGEIANFVAYIYAPAGLVTPLGALSIIVSAVLAHFLLKEKLQKMGMLGCLLCVVGSTVIVLHSPEEQSLSSVEEIWELAIQPAFLLYTASVVAVTLVLMLYCAPRYGQTNILIYIGICSIIGSLTVMSVKAIGIAIELTIEGTNQLKYFQTWIFGMVAVTCIITQLNYLNMVRILLLSIILHHALDTFNTAIVSPIYYAMFTSFTIFASAIMFKDYSGQSVSSIASEFCGFITVLSGTAILHSTREPDPPLITDLYTPLSPKVSWYIQSNGEWKQKDEDGTTPNFITILRQDYFK
;
A
#
# COMPACT_ATOMS: atom_id res chain seq x y z
N MET A 1 -6.69 32.14 3.06
CA MET A 1 -6.39 31.22 1.94
C MET A 1 -5.04 30.52 2.13
N TYR A 2 -3.89 31.23 2.18
CA TYR A 2 -2.56 30.63 2.45
C TYR A 2 -2.48 29.78 3.75
N SER A 3 -3.25 30.16 4.78
CA SER A 3 -3.27 29.43 6.06
C SER A 3 -3.87 28.01 5.96
N SER A 4 -4.81 27.75 5.05
CA SER A 4 -5.46 26.42 4.94
C SER A 4 -4.53 25.40 4.27
N ASN A 5 -3.91 25.77 3.15
CA ASN A 5 -2.93 24.90 2.48
C ASN A 5 -1.72 24.61 3.39
N LEU A 6 -1.28 25.60 4.17
CA LEU A 6 -0.22 25.39 5.16
C LEU A 6 -0.64 24.41 6.27
N LYS A 7 -1.89 24.48 6.75
CA LYS A 7 -2.43 23.49 7.71
C LYS A 7 -2.42 22.09 7.10
N GLY A 8 -2.91 21.94 5.86
CA GLY A 8 -2.91 20.67 5.15
C GLY A 8 -1.50 20.11 4.94
N PHE A 9 -0.54 20.96 4.55
CA PHE A 9 0.87 20.58 4.44
C PHE A 9 1.46 20.09 5.76
N ILE A 10 1.29 20.85 6.86
CA ILE A 10 1.81 20.46 8.18
C ILE A 10 1.18 19.12 8.62
N LEU A 11 -0.13 18.96 8.42
CA LEU A 11 -0.84 17.71 8.72
C LEU A 11 -0.33 16.54 7.89
N ALA A 12 -0.04 16.74 6.59
CA ALA A 12 0.53 15.70 5.72
C ALA A 12 1.94 15.26 6.17
N VAL A 13 2.78 16.21 6.60
CA VAL A 13 4.12 15.91 7.15
C VAL A 13 4.01 15.17 8.48
N VAL A 14 3.14 15.62 9.37
CA VAL A 14 2.90 14.97 10.67
C VAL A 14 2.33 13.56 10.48
N SER A 15 1.36 13.41 9.59
CA SER A 15 0.80 12.11 9.18
C SER A 15 1.90 11.19 8.67
N SER A 16 2.74 11.67 7.75
CA SER A 16 3.85 10.89 7.21
C SER A 16 4.83 10.43 8.29
N ALA A 17 5.10 11.28 9.29
CA ALA A 17 5.93 10.92 10.44
C ALA A 17 5.30 9.80 11.28
N PHE A 18 3.99 9.87 11.56
CA PHE A 18 3.27 8.84 12.29
C PHE A 18 3.19 7.52 11.51
N ILE A 19 2.79 7.57 10.24
CA ILE A 19 2.71 6.39 9.35
C ILE A 19 4.09 5.73 9.24
N GLY A 20 5.14 6.51 8.98
CA GLY A 20 6.50 5.99 8.87
C GLY A 20 7.02 5.35 10.17
N SER A 21 6.78 6.01 11.30
CA SER A 21 7.12 5.47 12.62
C SER A 21 6.37 4.18 12.93
N SER A 22 5.09 4.10 12.54
CA SER A 22 4.24 2.93 12.76
C SER A 22 4.83 1.66 12.14
N PHE A 23 5.39 1.76 10.94
CA PHE A 23 5.98 0.60 10.24
C PHE A 23 7.18 0.04 11.00
N ILE A 24 8.05 0.90 11.52
CA ILE A 24 9.25 0.48 12.24
C ILE A 24 8.92 -0.05 13.63
N ILE A 25 7.97 0.59 14.33
CA ILE A 25 7.49 0.11 15.63
C ILE A 25 6.84 -1.27 15.47
N LYS A 26 5.96 -1.46 14.48
CA LYS A 26 5.39 -2.76 14.14
C LYS A 26 6.48 -3.77 13.81
N LYS A 27 7.42 -3.44 12.90
CA LYS A 27 8.54 -4.33 12.53
C LYS A 27 9.33 -4.78 13.76
N LYS A 28 9.60 -3.87 14.70
CA LYS A 28 10.29 -4.17 15.96
C LYS A 28 9.45 -5.08 16.89
N GLY A 29 8.16 -4.80 17.01
CA GLY A 29 7.23 -5.64 17.77
C GLY A 29 7.12 -7.06 17.21
N LEU A 30 6.99 -7.20 15.88
CA LEU A 30 6.99 -8.49 15.18
C LEU A 30 8.30 -9.26 15.40
N ARG A 31 9.46 -8.60 15.32
CA ARG A 31 10.76 -9.23 15.61
C ARG A 31 10.84 -9.74 17.04
N ARG A 32 10.30 -9.00 18.01
CA ARG A 32 10.29 -9.42 19.43
C ARG A 32 9.34 -10.59 19.68
N ALA A 33 8.13 -10.55 19.11
CA ALA A 33 7.17 -11.63 19.20
C ALA A 33 7.69 -12.93 18.56
N GLY A 34 8.42 -12.82 17.44
CA GLY A 34 9.01 -13.95 16.74
C GLY A 34 10.19 -14.63 17.46
N VAL A 35 10.69 -14.08 18.56
CA VAL A 35 11.67 -14.77 19.44
C VAL A 35 10.96 -15.75 20.39
N ASN A 36 9.72 -15.44 20.79
CA ASN A 36 8.99 -16.18 21.81
C ASN A 36 7.94 -17.15 21.24
N GLY A 37 7.86 -17.28 19.91
CA GLY A 37 6.89 -18.14 19.25
C GLY A 37 7.04 -18.14 17.73
N PRO A 38 6.21 -18.93 17.02
CA PRO A 38 6.20 -18.95 15.56
C PRO A 38 5.99 -17.53 15.01
N ARG A 39 6.79 -17.17 14.01
CA ARG A 39 6.70 -15.85 13.36
C ARG A 39 5.34 -15.69 12.68
N ALA A 40 4.86 -14.45 12.58
CA ALA A 40 3.63 -14.13 11.88
C ALA A 40 3.64 -14.59 10.40
N SER A 41 4.83 -14.61 9.77
CA SER A 41 5.02 -15.11 8.40
C SER A 41 4.75 -16.61 8.23
N VAL A 42 4.71 -17.38 9.32
CA VAL A 42 4.42 -18.83 9.34
C VAL A 42 3.07 -19.11 10.03
N GLY A 43 2.22 -18.10 10.17
CA GLY A 43 0.89 -18.21 10.79
C GLY A 43 0.87 -18.14 12.31
N GLY A 44 1.93 -17.65 12.96
CA GLY A 44 1.94 -17.46 14.42
C GLY A 44 1.24 -16.18 14.89
N TYR A 45 0.45 -16.29 15.97
CA TYR A 45 -0.38 -15.21 16.54
C TYR A 45 0.27 -14.46 17.70
N GLY A 46 1.50 -14.85 18.07
CA GLY A 46 2.17 -14.31 19.27
C GLY A 46 2.36 -12.80 19.24
N TYR A 47 2.34 -12.17 18.07
CA TYR A 47 2.44 -10.71 17.92
C TYR A 47 1.23 -9.96 18.50
N LEU A 48 0.06 -10.59 18.61
CA LEU A 48 -1.14 -9.96 19.19
C LEU A 48 -0.99 -9.69 20.69
N LEU A 49 -0.10 -10.43 21.37
CA LEU A 49 0.22 -10.25 22.78
C LEU A 49 1.34 -9.22 23.00
N GLU A 50 2.06 -8.82 21.94
CA GLU A 50 3.18 -7.88 22.06
C GLU A 50 2.66 -6.43 22.09
N PRO A 51 2.86 -5.67 23.19
CA PRO A 51 2.34 -4.31 23.31
C PRO A 51 2.94 -3.34 22.27
N LEU A 52 4.19 -3.55 21.86
CA LEU A 52 4.84 -2.74 20.83
C LEU A 52 4.11 -2.83 19.48
N TRP A 53 3.52 -3.98 19.16
CA TRP A 53 2.75 -4.13 17.92
C TRP A 53 1.50 -3.25 17.95
N TRP A 54 0.77 -3.25 19.08
CA TRP A 54 -0.41 -2.40 19.28
C TRP A 54 -0.08 -0.91 19.28
N ILE A 55 1.03 -0.50 19.90
CA ILE A 55 1.52 0.89 19.81
C ILE A 55 1.72 1.27 18.34
N GLY A 56 2.34 0.37 17.55
CA GLY A 56 2.49 0.58 16.11
C GLY A 56 1.16 0.70 15.38
N MET A 57 0.16 -0.13 15.71
CA MET A 57 -1.18 -0.05 15.11
C MET A 57 -1.90 1.26 15.45
N VAL A 58 -1.89 1.69 16.71
CA VAL A 58 -2.49 2.97 17.13
C VAL A 58 -1.79 4.14 16.45
N THR A 59 -0.46 4.12 16.39
CA THR A 59 0.34 5.14 15.67
C THR A 59 -0.06 5.23 14.20
N MET A 60 -0.30 4.10 13.53
CA MET A 60 -0.77 4.05 12.15
C MET A 60 -2.15 4.71 12.01
N VAL A 61 -3.11 4.36 12.88
CA VAL A 61 -4.47 4.93 12.84
C VAL A 61 -4.44 6.45 13.02
N VAL A 62 -3.66 6.96 13.97
CA VAL A 62 -3.47 8.41 14.17
C VAL A 62 -2.89 9.07 12.91
N GLY A 63 -1.90 8.43 12.30
CA GLY A 63 -1.30 8.89 11.04
C GLY A 63 -2.31 8.95 9.89
N GLU A 64 -3.13 7.93 9.72
CA GLU A 64 -4.17 7.89 8.67
C GLU A 64 -5.28 8.93 8.90
N ILE A 65 -5.69 9.16 10.16
CA ILE A 65 -6.64 10.25 10.49
C ILE A 65 -6.02 11.60 10.12
N ALA A 66 -4.75 11.85 10.49
CA ALA A 66 -4.07 13.08 10.12
C ALA A 66 -3.93 13.23 8.59
N ASN A 67 -3.72 12.13 7.86
CA ASN A 67 -3.69 12.10 6.40
C ASN A 67 -5.04 12.50 5.80
N PHE A 68 -6.11 11.91 6.33
CA PHE A 68 -7.48 12.22 5.93
C PHE A 68 -7.78 13.70 6.12
N VAL A 69 -7.46 14.26 7.30
CA VAL A 69 -7.65 15.68 7.57
C VAL A 69 -6.79 16.55 6.64
N ALA A 70 -5.57 16.11 6.29
CA ALA A 70 -4.74 16.83 5.32
C ALA A 70 -5.41 16.95 3.94
N TYR A 71 -6.11 15.92 3.47
CA TYR A 71 -6.86 15.96 2.20
C TYR A 71 -8.06 16.92 2.20
N ILE A 72 -8.56 17.31 3.38
CA ILE A 72 -9.61 18.33 3.52
C ILE A 72 -9.03 19.72 3.23
N TYR A 73 -7.82 19.98 3.75
CA TYR A 73 -7.21 21.30 3.75
C TYR A 73 -6.25 21.58 2.59
N ALA A 74 -5.87 20.55 1.82
CA ALA A 74 -4.88 20.67 0.76
C ALA A 74 -5.22 19.80 -0.46
N PRO A 75 -4.69 20.17 -1.65
CA PRO A 75 -4.93 19.44 -2.87
C PRO A 75 -4.37 18.03 -2.80
N ALA A 76 -5.12 17.05 -3.33
CA ALA A 76 -4.68 15.65 -3.34
C ALA A 76 -3.36 15.49 -4.12
N GLY A 77 -3.16 16.31 -5.16
CA GLY A 77 -1.92 16.38 -5.91
C GLY A 77 -0.68 16.75 -5.06
N LEU A 78 -0.85 17.46 -3.94
CA LEU A 78 0.23 17.77 -2.99
C LEU A 78 0.35 16.73 -1.88
N VAL A 79 -0.78 16.32 -1.28
CA VAL A 79 -0.79 15.43 -0.12
C VAL A 79 -0.30 14.02 -0.49
N THR A 80 -0.70 13.49 -1.66
CA THR A 80 -0.33 12.13 -2.06
C THR A 80 1.18 11.96 -2.29
N PRO A 81 1.88 12.85 -3.03
CA PRO A 81 3.33 12.77 -3.14
C PRO A 81 4.08 12.91 -1.81
N LEU A 82 3.59 13.76 -0.89
CA LEU A 82 4.21 13.91 0.44
C LEU A 82 4.21 12.62 1.25
N GLY A 83 3.36 11.65 0.91
CA GLY A 83 3.41 10.29 1.48
C GLY A 83 4.78 9.62 1.36
N ALA A 84 5.63 10.01 0.40
CA ALA A 84 7.02 9.53 0.32
C ALA A 84 7.86 9.88 1.56
N LEU A 85 7.53 10.95 2.28
CA LEU A 85 8.20 11.30 3.53
C LEU A 85 8.03 10.20 4.58
N SER A 86 6.92 9.44 4.57
CA SER A 86 6.73 8.30 5.48
C SER A 86 7.75 7.18 5.23
N ILE A 87 8.18 6.99 3.97
CA ILE A 87 9.22 6.04 3.58
C ILE A 87 10.58 6.49 4.12
N ILE A 88 10.89 7.80 4.02
CA ILE A 88 12.11 8.40 4.57
C ILE A 88 12.15 8.22 6.09
N VAL A 89 11.08 8.60 6.78
CA VAL A 89 10.97 8.47 8.24
C VAL A 89 11.14 7.02 8.66
N SER A 90 10.52 6.08 7.93
CA SER A 90 10.71 4.65 8.16
C SER A 90 12.17 4.23 8.00
N ALA A 91 12.84 4.66 6.93
CA ALA A 91 14.23 4.29 6.66
C ALA A 91 15.20 4.83 7.73
N VAL A 92 15.01 6.10 8.13
CA VAL A 92 15.81 6.75 9.17
C VAL A 92 15.59 6.07 10.53
N LEU A 93 14.33 5.81 10.90
CA LEU A 93 14.02 5.10 12.15
C LEU A 93 14.49 3.66 12.14
N ALA A 94 14.49 2.98 10.99
CA ALA A 94 15.06 1.64 10.89
C ALA A 94 16.56 1.64 11.20
N HIS A 95 17.29 2.67 10.73
CA HIS A 95 18.70 2.83 11.05
C HIS A 95 18.95 2.96 12.56
N PHE A 96 18.17 3.78 13.26
CA PHE A 96 18.36 4.03 14.69
C PHE A 96 17.76 2.93 15.59
N LEU A 97 16.53 2.49 15.32
CA LEU A 97 15.78 1.57 16.21
C LEU A 97 16.05 0.10 15.95
N LEU A 98 16.33 -0.27 14.69
CA LEU A 98 16.59 -1.65 14.27
C LEU A 98 18.08 -1.89 13.99
N LYS A 99 18.92 -0.85 14.04
CA LYS A 99 20.36 -0.89 13.71
C LYS A 99 20.63 -1.40 12.29
N GLU A 100 19.69 -1.23 11.37
CA GLU A 100 19.85 -1.54 9.94
C GLU A 100 20.83 -0.52 9.32
N LYS A 101 21.82 -0.94 8.54
CA LYS A 101 22.77 0.01 7.95
C LYS A 101 22.12 0.71 6.75
N LEU A 102 22.00 2.05 6.82
CA LEU A 102 21.57 2.83 5.67
C LEU A 102 22.78 3.06 4.76
N GLN A 103 22.75 2.48 3.56
CA GLN A 103 23.81 2.67 2.57
C GLN A 103 23.88 4.14 2.11
N LYS A 104 25.05 4.58 1.63
CA LYS A 104 25.24 5.94 1.07
C LYS A 104 24.23 6.27 -0.03
N MET A 105 23.91 5.28 -0.86
CA MET A 105 22.89 5.40 -1.91
C MET A 105 21.47 5.57 -1.33
N GLY A 106 21.15 4.93 -0.21
CA GLY A 106 19.89 5.17 0.50
C GLY A 106 19.77 6.61 1.03
N MET A 107 20.88 7.20 1.50
CA MET A 107 20.92 8.61 1.90
C MET A 107 20.69 9.56 0.71
N LEU A 108 21.23 9.24 -0.47
CA LEU A 108 20.92 9.96 -1.70
C LEU A 108 19.44 9.83 -2.08
N GLY A 109 18.84 8.65 -1.92
CA GLY A 109 17.41 8.44 -2.12
C GLY A 109 16.55 9.31 -1.20
N CYS A 110 16.90 9.39 0.08
CA CYS A 110 16.25 10.31 1.03
C CYS A 110 16.37 11.78 0.60
N LEU A 111 17.56 12.21 0.19
CA LEU A 111 17.80 13.58 -0.28
C LEU A 111 16.92 13.92 -1.50
N LEU A 112 16.86 13.03 -2.49
CA LEU A 112 16.01 13.20 -3.68
C LEU A 112 14.53 13.29 -3.32
N CYS A 113 14.04 12.45 -2.40
CA CYS A 113 12.65 12.54 -1.94
C CYS A 113 12.34 13.86 -1.24
N VAL A 114 13.26 14.40 -0.42
CA VAL A 114 13.09 15.72 0.20
C VAL A 114 13.04 16.82 -0.85
N VAL A 115 14.02 16.85 -1.76
CA VAL A 115 14.11 17.86 -2.83
C VAL A 115 12.86 17.82 -3.71
N GLY A 116 12.46 16.63 -4.19
CA GLY A 116 11.28 16.47 -5.02
C GLY A 116 9.99 16.89 -4.31
N SER A 117 9.85 16.53 -3.02
CA SER A 117 8.69 16.97 -2.20
C SER A 117 8.64 18.48 -2.04
N THR A 118 9.78 19.15 -1.83
CA THR A 118 9.84 20.62 -1.74
C THR A 118 9.46 21.28 -3.07
N VAL A 119 9.92 20.74 -4.20
CA VAL A 119 9.57 21.28 -5.52
C VAL A 119 8.06 21.18 -5.79
N ILE A 120 7.43 20.05 -5.43
CA ILE A 120 5.98 19.87 -5.55
C ILE A 120 5.23 20.88 -4.69
N VAL A 121 5.62 21.05 -3.42
CA VAL A 121 4.96 21.99 -2.50
C VAL A 121 5.07 23.44 -3.00
N LEU A 122 6.22 23.83 -3.55
CA LEU A 122 6.45 25.19 -4.03
C LEU A 122 5.66 25.54 -5.30
N HIS A 123 5.32 24.56 -6.13
CA HIS A 123 4.63 24.76 -7.40
C HIS A 123 3.18 24.25 -7.41
N SER A 124 2.71 23.73 -6.27
CA SER A 124 1.34 23.24 -6.14
C SER A 124 0.34 24.38 -6.33
N PRO A 125 -0.76 24.15 -7.07
CA PRO A 125 -1.83 25.14 -7.19
C PRO A 125 -2.43 25.48 -5.82
N GLU A 126 -2.92 26.72 -5.71
CA GLU A 126 -3.86 27.06 -4.66
C GLU A 126 -5.21 26.42 -4.98
N GLU A 127 -5.76 25.68 -4.01
CA GLU A 127 -7.06 25.06 -4.15
C GLU A 127 -8.18 26.12 -4.12
N GLN A 128 -9.17 25.98 -5.02
CA GLN A 128 -10.36 26.82 -4.99
C GLN A 128 -11.16 26.51 -3.73
N SER A 129 -11.61 27.55 -3.02
CA SER A 129 -12.47 27.38 -1.85
C SER A 129 -13.85 26.91 -2.29
N LEU A 130 -14.10 25.60 -2.18
CA LEU A 130 -15.41 25.02 -2.46
C LEU A 130 -16.34 25.34 -1.28
N SER A 131 -17.50 25.92 -1.59
CA SER A 131 -18.41 26.47 -0.58
C SER A 131 -19.58 25.53 -0.26
N SER A 132 -19.76 24.46 -1.04
CA SER A 132 -20.85 23.49 -0.87
C SER A 132 -20.50 22.11 -1.43
N VAL A 133 -21.20 21.06 -0.96
CA VAL A 133 -21.08 19.71 -1.53
C VAL A 133 -21.68 19.65 -2.94
N GLU A 134 -22.68 20.50 -3.23
CA GLU A 134 -23.25 20.68 -4.57
C GLU A 134 -22.20 21.08 -5.61
N GLU A 135 -21.28 21.99 -5.28
CA GLU A 135 -20.21 22.37 -6.21
C GLU A 135 -19.29 21.18 -6.53
N ILE A 136 -18.97 20.36 -5.53
CA ILE A 136 -18.16 19.14 -5.71
C ILE A 136 -18.91 18.12 -6.56
N TRP A 137 -20.22 18.02 -6.36
CA TRP A 137 -21.09 17.15 -7.13
C TRP A 137 -21.18 17.57 -8.60
N GLU A 138 -21.31 18.88 -8.87
CA GLU A 138 -21.26 19.45 -10.22
C GLU A 138 -19.93 19.12 -10.89
N LEU A 139 -18.79 19.26 -10.18
CA LEU A 139 -17.48 18.84 -10.68
C LEU A 139 -17.41 17.33 -10.98
N ALA A 140 -18.01 16.50 -10.13
CA ALA A 140 -18.03 15.04 -10.31
C ALA A 140 -18.93 14.58 -11.48
N ILE A 141 -20.03 15.28 -11.78
CA ILE A 141 -20.93 14.97 -12.90
C ILE A 141 -20.39 15.46 -14.24
N GLN A 142 -19.34 16.29 -14.25
CA GLN A 142 -18.77 16.75 -15.51
C GLN A 142 -18.36 15.57 -16.40
N PRO A 143 -18.57 15.68 -17.73
CA PRO A 143 -18.38 14.56 -18.65
C PRO A 143 -16.94 14.01 -18.62
N ALA A 144 -15.95 14.87 -18.33
CA ALA A 144 -14.56 14.45 -18.19
C ALA A 144 -14.34 13.51 -16.99
N PHE A 145 -14.88 13.84 -15.81
CA PHE A 145 -14.73 13.01 -14.61
C PHE A 145 -15.60 11.75 -14.66
N LEU A 146 -16.80 11.83 -15.27
CA LEU A 146 -17.62 10.65 -15.53
C LEU A 146 -16.93 9.68 -16.50
N LEU A 147 -16.31 10.18 -17.58
CA LEU A 147 -15.53 9.35 -18.50
C LEU A 147 -14.33 8.71 -17.80
N TYR A 148 -13.62 9.47 -16.96
CA TYR A 148 -12.55 8.94 -16.13
C TYR A 148 -13.05 7.83 -15.20
N THR A 149 -14.14 8.07 -14.46
CA THR A 149 -14.73 7.09 -13.54
C THR A 149 -15.19 5.83 -14.27
N ALA A 150 -15.85 5.98 -15.41
CA ALA A 150 -16.26 4.85 -16.26
C ALA A 150 -15.05 4.06 -16.77
N SER A 151 -13.97 4.74 -17.19
CA SER A 151 -12.74 4.10 -17.64
C SER A 151 -12.05 3.34 -16.51
N VAL A 152 -12.01 3.91 -15.29
CA VAL A 152 -11.48 3.27 -14.08
C VAL A 152 -12.26 2.01 -13.78
N VAL A 153 -13.60 2.08 -13.74
CA VAL A 153 -14.44 0.91 -13.46
C VAL A 153 -14.24 -0.16 -14.53
N ALA A 154 -14.23 0.20 -15.81
CA ALA A 154 -14.02 -0.74 -16.91
C ALA A 154 -12.65 -1.41 -16.84
N VAL A 155 -11.56 -0.65 -16.70
CA VAL A 155 -10.19 -1.18 -16.58
C VAL A 155 -10.07 -2.06 -15.34
N THR A 156 -10.61 -1.63 -14.21
CA THR A 156 -10.61 -2.41 -12.98
C THR A 156 -11.34 -3.73 -13.18
N LEU A 157 -12.53 -3.73 -13.80
CA LEU A 157 -13.27 -4.96 -14.11
C LEU A 157 -12.48 -5.91 -15.02
N VAL A 158 -11.81 -5.39 -16.06
CA VAL A 158 -10.95 -6.20 -16.94
C VAL A 158 -9.77 -6.80 -16.15
N LEU A 159 -9.11 -5.99 -15.33
CA LEU A 159 -8.01 -6.45 -14.49
C LEU A 159 -8.47 -7.51 -13.48
N MET A 160 -9.66 -7.36 -12.90
CA MET A 160 -10.23 -8.28 -11.91
C MET A 160 -10.74 -9.59 -12.54
N LEU A 161 -11.48 -9.52 -13.65
CA LEU A 161 -12.16 -10.68 -14.23
C LEU A 161 -11.27 -11.47 -15.19
N TYR A 162 -10.33 -10.82 -15.88
CA TYR A 162 -9.49 -11.46 -16.89
C TYR A 162 -8.03 -11.59 -16.45
N CYS A 163 -7.41 -10.49 -16.02
CA CYS A 163 -5.96 -10.49 -15.74
C CYS A 163 -5.62 -11.16 -14.41
N ALA A 164 -6.38 -10.91 -13.34
CA ALA A 164 -6.09 -11.44 -12.01
C ALA A 164 -6.16 -12.98 -11.95
N PRO A 165 -7.18 -13.66 -12.53
CA PRO A 165 -7.23 -15.13 -12.51
C PRO A 165 -6.13 -15.77 -13.36
N ARG A 166 -5.72 -15.12 -14.45
CA ARG A 166 -4.81 -15.70 -15.44
C ARG A 166 -3.33 -15.41 -15.15
N TYR A 167 -3.03 -14.22 -14.63
CA TYR A 167 -1.65 -13.71 -14.48
C TYR A 167 -1.36 -13.16 -13.07
N GLY A 168 -2.35 -13.09 -12.17
CA GLY A 168 -2.17 -12.53 -10.84
C GLY A 168 -1.13 -13.26 -9.98
N GLN A 169 -1.01 -14.59 -10.16
CA GLN A 169 -0.02 -15.40 -9.45
C GLN A 169 1.42 -15.14 -9.93
N THR A 170 1.59 -14.71 -11.18
CA THR A 170 2.91 -14.48 -11.79
C THR A 170 3.33 -13.01 -11.76
N ASN A 171 2.37 -12.08 -11.75
CA ASN A 171 2.64 -10.67 -11.90
C ASN A 171 1.85 -9.83 -10.87
N ILE A 172 2.51 -9.47 -9.77
CA ILE A 172 1.94 -8.63 -8.72
C ILE A 172 1.50 -7.25 -9.22
N LEU A 173 2.05 -6.76 -10.34
CA LEU A 173 1.69 -5.45 -10.91
C LEU A 173 0.19 -5.32 -11.19
N ILE A 174 -0.51 -6.44 -11.46
CA ILE A 174 -1.95 -6.43 -11.70
C ILE A 174 -2.70 -6.00 -10.43
N TYR A 175 -2.34 -6.55 -9.28
CA TYR A 175 -2.93 -6.20 -8.00
C TYR A 175 -2.60 -4.77 -7.57
N ILE A 176 -1.34 -4.37 -7.78
CA ILE A 176 -0.90 -3.00 -7.52
C ILE A 176 -1.71 -2.03 -8.39
N GLY A 177 -1.88 -2.33 -9.69
CA GLY A 177 -2.67 -1.53 -10.62
C GLY A 177 -4.13 -1.39 -10.19
N ILE A 178 -4.80 -2.50 -9.85
CA ILE A 178 -6.18 -2.47 -9.32
C ILE A 178 -6.26 -1.56 -8.09
N CYS A 179 -5.35 -1.74 -7.13
CA CYS A 179 -5.36 -0.95 -5.91
C CYS A 179 -5.07 0.53 -6.17
N SER A 180 -4.16 0.86 -7.08
CA SER A 180 -3.80 2.25 -7.42
C SER A 180 -4.93 2.98 -8.14
N ILE A 181 -5.60 2.33 -9.09
CA ILE A 181 -6.68 2.93 -9.87
C ILE A 181 -7.91 3.16 -8.96
N ILE A 182 -8.36 2.13 -8.22
CA ILE A 182 -9.44 2.28 -7.22
C ILE A 182 -9.02 3.28 -6.13
N GLY A 183 -7.74 3.25 -5.75
CA GLY A 183 -7.01 4.24 -4.94
C GLY A 183 -7.44 5.67 -5.20
N SER A 184 -7.29 6.09 -6.45
CA SER A 184 -7.59 7.45 -6.87
C SER A 184 -9.04 7.86 -6.62
N LEU A 185 -10.02 6.97 -6.89
CA LEU A 185 -11.43 7.24 -6.64
C LEU A 185 -11.76 7.33 -5.14
N THR A 186 -11.11 6.50 -4.31
CA THR A 186 -11.23 6.59 -2.86
C THR A 186 -10.76 7.95 -2.37
N VAL A 187 -9.60 8.45 -2.81
CA VAL A 187 -9.07 9.75 -2.39
C VAL A 187 -10.01 10.88 -2.79
N MET A 188 -10.54 10.87 -4.02
CA MET A 188 -11.51 11.88 -4.48
C MET A 188 -12.80 11.86 -3.64
N SER A 189 -13.32 10.67 -3.33
CA SER A 189 -14.56 10.51 -2.54
C SER A 189 -14.35 10.93 -1.09
N VAL A 190 -13.22 10.53 -0.50
CA VAL A 190 -12.80 10.91 0.86
C VAL A 190 -12.68 12.43 0.97
N LYS A 191 -12.07 13.08 -0.02
CA LYS A 191 -11.94 14.53 -0.07
C LYS A 191 -13.30 15.22 -0.09
N ALA A 192 -14.24 14.75 -0.93
CA ALA A 192 -15.61 15.26 -0.98
C ALA A 192 -16.33 15.14 0.38
N ILE A 193 -16.20 13.98 1.04
CA ILE A 193 -16.76 13.75 2.39
C ILE A 193 -16.10 14.65 3.43
N GLY A 194 -14.78 14.82 3.36
CA GLY A 194 -14.01 15.64 4.26
C GLY A 194 -14.46 17.10 4.24
N ILE A 195 -14.64 17.67 3.04
CA ILE A 195 -15.18 19.02 2.85
C ILE A 195 -16.63 19.11 3.37
N ALA A 196 -17.46 18.08 3.12
CA ALA A 196 -18.83 18.04 3.65
C ALA A 196 -18.86 18.07 5.19
N ILE A 197 -17.94 17.35 5.85
CA ILE A 197 -17.81 17.33 7.31
C ILE A 197 -17.36 18.70 7.83
N GLU A 198 -16.36 19.31 7.20
CA GLU A 198 -15.88 20.64 7.57
C GLU A 198 -17.00 21.69 7.51
N LEU A 199 -17.71 21.79 6.39
CA LEU A 199 -18.84 22.71 6.21
C LEU A 199 -20.00 22.44 7.19
N THR A 200 -20.16 21.18 7.62
CA THR A 200 -21.12 20.77 8.64
C THR A 200 -20.73 21.26 10.03
N ILE A 201 -19.43 21.19 10.37
CA ILE A 201 -18.89 21.73 11.62
C ILE A 201 -19.00 23.26 11.66
N GLU A 202 -18.85 23.93 10.51
CA GLU A 202 -19.02 25.38 10.36
C GLU A 202 -20.49 25.85 10.44
N GLY A 203 -21.45 24.93 10.56
CA GLY A 203 -22.85 25.23 10.86
C GLY A 203 -23.81 25.03 9.68
N THR A 204 -23.34 24.69 8.48
CA THR A 204 -24.20 24.33 7.35
C THR A 204 -24.30 22.81 7.24
N ASN A 205 -25.41 22.21 7.67
CA ASN A 205 -25.49 20.75 7.75
C ASN A 205 -25.55 20.08 6.36
N GLN A 206 -24.37 19.79 5.78
CA GLN A 206 -24.20 19.17 4.47
C GLN A 206 -24.48 17.66 4.47
N LEU A 207 -24.60 17.04 5.65
CA LEU A 207 -24.91 15.61 5.79
C LEU A 207 -26.36 15.27 5.41
N LYS A 208 -27.23 16.28 5.28
CA LYS A 208 -28.60 16.11 4.78
C LYS A 208 -28.66 15.83 3.28
N TYR A 209 -27.63 16.23 2.54
CA TYR A 209 -27.59 16.05 1.10
C TYR A 209 -27.31 14.61 0.72
N PHE A 210 -28.08 14.11 -0.25
CA PHE A 210 -27.96 12.75 -0.77
C PHE A 210 -26.59 12.50 -1.43
N GLN A 211 -26.00 13.56 -1.98
CA GLN A 211 -24.70 13.57 -2.65
C GLN A 211 -23.58 13.09 -1.71
N THR A 212 -23.57 13.55 -0.45
CA THR A 212 -22.60 13.14 0.57
C THR A 212 -22.66 11.63 0.83
N TRP A 213 -23.85 11.05 0.84
CA TRP A 213 -24.04 9.61 1.02
C TRP A 213 -23.58 8.80 -0.19
N ILE A 214 -23.74 9.33 -1.41
CA ILE A 214 -23.19 8.70 -2.62
C ILE A 214 -21.66 8.65 -2.54
N PHE A 215 -20.99 9.77 -2.24
CA PHE A 215 -19.54 9.78 -2.06
C PHE A 215 -19.11 8.82 -0.94
N GLY A 216 -19.86 8.76 0.16
CA GLY A 216 -19.65 7.78 1.24
C GLY A 216 -19.73 6.33 0.75
N MET A 217 -20.78 5.98 0.00
CA MET A 217 -20.96 4.64 -0.55
C MET A 217 -19.85 4.25 -1.53
N VAL A 218 -19.42 5.18 -2.39
CA VAL A 218 -18.29 4.98 -3.31
C VAL A 218 -17.00 4.76 -2.53
N ALA A 219 -16.70 5.62 -1.54
CA ALA A 219 -15.51 5.48 -0.70
C ALA A 219 -15.48 4.13 0.02
N VAL A 220 -16.57 3.73 0.66
CA VAL A 220 -16.68 2.44 1.38
C VAL A 220 -16.51 1.26 0.41
N THR A 221 -17.16 1.30 -0.75
CA THR A 221 -17.03 0.23 -1.76
C THR A 221 -15.60 0.12 -2.28
N CYS A 222 -14.95 1.26 -2.53
CA CYS A 222 -13.57 1.30 -2.98
C CYS A 222 -12.60 0.82 -1.89
N ILE A 223 -12.78 1.22 -0.63
CA ILE A 223 -11.98 0.75 0.51
C ILE A 223 -12.15 -0.76 0.69
N ILE A 224 -13.38 -1.28 0.65
CA ILE A 224 -13.63 -2.72 0.76
C ILE A 224 -12.92 -3.46 -0.39
N THR A 225 -12.97 -2.93 -1.60
CA THR A 225 -12.29 -3.52 -2.76
C THR A 225 -10.78 -3.49 -2.60
N GLN A 226 -10.19 -2.35 -2.20
CA GLN A 226 -8.75 -2.24 -1.90
C GLN A 226 -8.31 -3.21 -0.81
N LEU A 227 -9.05 -3.30 0.30
CA LEU A 227 -8.77 -4.24 1.38
C LEU A 227 -8.86 -5.70 0.88
N ASN A 228 -9.80 -6.02 0.00
CA ASN A 228 -9.92 -7.37 -0.55
C ASN A 228 -8.78 -7.75 -1.52
N TYR A 229 -8.24 -6.80 -2.28
CA TYR A 229 -7.15 -7.04 -3.24
C TYR A 229 -5.75 -6.90 -2.64
N LEU A 230 -5.54 -5.97 -1.69
CA LEU A 230 -4.31 -5.90 -0.90
C LEU A 230 -4.17 -7.07 0.07
N ASN A 231 -5.30 -7.64 0.55
CA ASN A 231 -5.32 -8.80 1.44
C ASN A 231 -5.51 -10.14 0.71
N MET A 232 -5.42 -10.15 -0.62
CA MET A 232 -5.24 -11.32 -1.50
C MET A 232 -6.22 -12.50 -1.31
N VAL A 233 -7.54 -12.34 -1.56
CA VAL A 233 -8.54 -13.45 -1.66
C VAL A 233 -9.09 -13.97 -0.30
N ARG A 234 -10.07 -13.25 0.27
CA ARG A 234 -10.76 -13.65 1.52
C ARG A 234 -12.00 -14.57 1.34
N ILE A 235 -12.29 -15.09 0.14
CA ILE A 235 -13.30 -16.19 0.02
C ILE A 235 -12.73 -17.56 0.48
N LEU A 236 -11.44 -17.66 0.81
CA LEU A 236 -10.86 -18.89 1.37
C LEU A 236 -10.45 -18.83 2.85
N LEU A 237 -10.57 -17.68 3.53
CA LEU A 237 -10.04 -17.56 4.89
C LEU A 237 -10.75 -16.51 5.73
N LEU A 238 -11.93 -16.91 6.21
CA LEU A 238 -12.40 -16.48 7.52
C LEU A 238 -11.34 -16.94 8.54
N SER A 239 -10.30 -16.13 8.78
CA SER A 239 -9.96 -15.60 10.11
C SER A 239 -8.50 -15.16 10.30
N ILE A 240 -7.47 -15.59 9.53
CA ILE A 240 -6.09 -15.41 10.05
C ILE A 240 -4.90 -15.22 9.09
N ILE A 241 -5.04 -14.48 8.00
CA ILE A 241 -3.89 -14.17 7.14
C ILE A 241 -3.95 -12.69 6.71
N LEU A 242 -4.00 -11.76 7.67
CA LEU A 242 -4.16 -10.31 7.40
C LEU A 242 -2.88 -9.62 6.83
N HIS A 243 -1.79 -10.35 6.58
CA HIS A 243 -0.49 -9.71 6.28
C HIS A 243 0.39 -10.43 5.22
N HIS A 244 -0.07 -11.54 4.66
CA HIS A 244 0.78 -12.46 3.87
C HIS A 244 1.03 -12.03 2.41
N ALA A 245 0.26 -11.07 1.88
CA ALA A 245 0.35 -10.69 0.47
C ALA A 245 1.53 -9.77 0.12
N LEU A 246 2.14 -9.11 1.12
CA LEU A 246 3.30 -8.26 0.91
C LEU A 246 4.64 -9.04 0.89
N ASP A 247 4.66 -10.29 1.37
CA ASP A 247 5.91 -11.05 1.56
C ASP A 247 6.23 -12.05 0.44
N THR A 248 5.35 -12.24 -0.56
CA THR A 248 5.62 -13.19 -1.68
C THR A 248 6.46 -12.58 -2.80
N PHE A 249 6.50 -11.25 -2.90
CA PHE A 249 7.25 -10.52 -3.92
C PHE A 249 8.23 -9.58 -3.24
N ASN A 250 9.41 -9.38 -3.85
CA ASN A 250 10.46 -8.53 -3.29
C ASN A 250 9.89 -7.13 -2.97
N THR A 251 9.66 -6.86 -1.68
CA THR A 251 9.05 -5.61 -1.19
C THR A 251 9.85 -4.38 -1.59
N ALA A 252 11.14 -4.56 -1.88
CA ALA A 252 12.03 -3.53 -2.43
C ALA A 252 11.59 -2.99 -3.79
N ILE A 253 10.85 -3.76 -4.59
CA ILE A 253 10.40 -3.35 -5.93
C ILE A 253 8.93 -2.94 -5.90
N VAL A 254 8.11 -3.64 -5.11
CA VAL A 254 6.65 -3.45 -5.05
C VAL A 254 6.27 -2.08 -4.48
N SER A 255 6.94 -1.64 -3.42
CA SER A 255 6.59 -0.39 -2.72
C SER A 255 6.80 0.88 -3.58
N PRO A 256 7.95 1.08 -4.25
CA PRO A 256 8.13 2.20 -5.18
C PRO A 256 7.13 2.20 -6.33
N ILE A 257 6.82 1.03 -6.89
CA ILE A 257 5.88 0.91 -8.02
C ILE A 257 4.44 1.23 -7.57
N TYR A 258 4.03 0.73 -6.41
CA TYR A 258 2.73 1.08 -5.82
C TYR A 258 2.62 2.58 -5.58
N TYR A 259 3.64 3.18 -4.94
CA TYR A 259 3.69 4.61 -4.71
C TYR A 259 3.59 5.40 -6.02
N ALA A 260 4.33 4.99 -7.06
CA ALA A 260 4.30 5.62 -8.37
C ALA A 260 2.91 5.57 -9.00
N MET A 261 2.34 4.37 -9.16
CA MET A 261 1.04 4.21 -9.81
C MET A 261 -0.08 4.88 -9.01
N PHE A 262 -0.12 4.68 -7.69
CA PHE A 262 -1.15 5.29 -6.83
C PHE A 262 -1.10 6.82 -6.90
N THR A 263 0.09 7.40 -6.82
CA THR A 263 0.25 8.85 -6.85
C THR A 263 -0.10 9.42 -8.23
N SER A 264 0.36 8.79 -9.32
CA SER A 264 0.02 9.24 -10.69
C SER A 264 -1.48 9.20 -10.96
N PHE A 265 -2.19 8.10 -10.62
CA PHE A 265 -3.64 8.03 -10.81
C PHE A 265 -4.39 9.02 -9.92
N THR A 266 -3.92 9.26 -8.70
CA THR A 266 -4.55 10.22 -7.77
C THR A 266 -4.38 11.66 -8.25
N ILE A 267 -3.18 12.05 -8.70
CA ILE A 267 -2.94 13.37 -9.32
C ILE A 267 -3.83 13.54 -10.56
N PHE A 268 -3.87 12.53 -11.43
CA PHE A 268 -4.68 12.59 -12.65
C PHE A 268 -6.19 12.70 -12.35
N ALA A 269 -6.69 11.96 -11.37
CA ALA A 269 -8.08 12.07 -10.91
C ALA A 269 -8.39 13.47 -10.34
N SER A 270 -7.51 14.00 -9.48
CA SER A 270 -7.63 15.36 -8.91
C SER A 270 -7.66 16.41 -10.01
N ALA A 271 -6.74 16.32 -10.95
CA ALA A 271 -6.61 17.24 -12.07
C ALA A 271 -7.86 17.29 -12.96
N ILE A 272 -8.49 16.14 -13.20
CA ILE A 272 -9.72 16.07 -13.99
C ILE A 272 -10.91 16.62 -13.20
N MET A 273 -11.02 16.27 -11.92
CA MET A 273 -12.17 16.63 -11.07
C MET A 273 -12.16 18.11 -10.71
N PHE A 274 -11.06 18.62 -10.17
CA PHE A 274 -10.94 19.99 -9.65
C PHE A 274 -10.41 20.98 -10.68
N LYS A 275 -9.99 20.50 -11.87
CA LYS A 275 -9.37 21.33 -12.92
C LYS A 275 -8.17 22.14 -12.39
N ASP A 276 -7.37 21.52 -11.51
CA ASP A 276 -6.24 22.15 -10.81
C ASP A 276 -5.21 22.84 -11.73
N TYR A 277 -5.20 22.48 -13.03
CA TYR A 277 -4.30 23.05 -14.04
C TYR A 277 -4.90 24.17 -14.89
N SER A 278 -6.21 24.44 -14.82
CA SER A 278 -6.84 25.49 -15.62
C SER A 278 -6.48 26.86 -15.06
N GLY A 279 -5.38 27.44 -15.55
CA GLY A 279 -4.86 28.75 -15.14
C GLY A 279 -3.40 28.75 -14.66
N GLN A 280 -2.79 27.57 -14.49
CA GLN A 280 -1.38 27.46 -14.12
C GLN A 280 -0.43 27.72 -15.29
N SER A 281 0.73 28.30 -14.98
CA SER A 281 1.82 28.43 -15.96
C SER A 281 2.38 27.06 -16.34
N VAL A 282 2.73 26.86 -17.61
CA VAL A 282 3.37 25.62 -18.10
C VAL A 282 4.62 25.27 -17.29
N SER A 283 5.34 26.29 -16.81
CA SER A 283 6.53 26.14 -15.96
C SER A 283 6.20 25.51 -14.61
N SER A 284 5.10 25.91 -13.95
CA SER A 284 4.68 25.35 -12.67
C SER A 284 4.32 23.87 -12.78
N ILE A 285 3.55 23.52 -13.83
CA ILE A 285 3.16 22.13 -14.11
C ILE A 285 4.40 21.27 -14.42
N ALA A 286 5.34 21.80 -15.22
CA ALA A 286 6.57 21.10 -15.54
C ALA A 286 7.46 20.89 -14.30
N SER A 287 7.54 21.88 -13.41
CA SER A 287 8.26 21.79 -12.14
C SER A 287 7.62 20.77 -11.20
N GLU A 288 6.29 20.75 -11.08
CA GLU A 288 5.57 19.75 -10.28
C GLU A 288 5.85 18.33 -10.79
N PHE A 289 5.78 18.11 -12.10
CA PHE A 289 6.10 16.83 -12.72
C PHE A 289 7.57 16.41 -12.52
N CYS A 290 8.50 17.36 -12.63
CA CYS A 290 9.92 17.16 -12.33
C CYS A 290 10.13 16.77 -10.86
N GLY A 291 9.44 17.45 -9.94
CA GLY A 291 9.43 17.13 -8.52
C GLY A 291 8.93 15.69 -8.29
N PHE A 292 7.83 15.30 -8.93
CA PHE A 292 7.29 13.95 -8.85
C PHE A 292 8.28 12.89 -9.34
N ILE A 293 8.90 13.08 -10.52
CA ILE A 293 9.94 12.16 -11.04
C ILE A 293 11.13 12.06 -10.07
N THR A 294 11.51 13.17 -9.45
CA THR A 294 12.60 13.21 -8.47
C THR A 294 12.26 12.37 -7.23
N VAL A 295 11.02 12.46 -6.72
CA VAL A 295 10.55 11.62 -5.60
C VAL A 295 10.48 10.14 -6.00
N LEU A 296 10.00 9.83 -7.21
CA LEU A 296 10.00 8.45 -7.71
C LEU A 296 11.42 7.86 -7.80
N SER A 297 12.36 8.64 -8.33
CA SER A 297 13.76 8.24 -8.40
C SER A 297 14.35 8.02 -7.00
N GLY A 298 14.05 8.91 -6.05
CA GLY A 298 14.48 8.80 -4.67
C GLY A 298 13.93 7.56 -3.96
N THR A 299 12.63 7.28 -4.11
CA THR A 299 11.98 6.09 -3.52
C THR A 299 12.50 4.79 -4.12
N ALA A 300 12.71 4.75 -5.44
CA ALA A 300 13.31 3.59 -6.11
C ALA A 300 14.74 3.31 -5.61
N ILE A 301 15.58 4.35 -5.49
CA ILE A 301 16.95 4.22 -4.96
C ILE A 301 16.92 3.76 -3.49
N LEU A 302 16.05 4.35 -2.67
CA LEU A 302 15.96 4.04 -1.24
C LEU A 302 15.55 2.58 -1.00
N HIS A 303 14.59 2.06 -1.77
CA HIS A 303 14.17 0.68 -1.64
C HIS A 303 15.14 -0.31 -2.27
N SER A 304 15.82 0.04 -3.37
CA SER A 304 16.83 -0.82 -4.00
C SER A 304 18.09 -1.01 -3.14
N THR A 305 18.34 -0.08 -2.21
CA THR A 305 19.52 -0.08 -1.34
C THR A 305 19.25 -0.62 0.06
N ARG A 306 18.00 -1.00 0.34
CA ARG A 306 17.63 -1.65 1.59
C ARG A 306 18.10 -3.09 1.55
N GLU A 307 18.92 -3.49 2.52
CA GLU A 307 19.37 -4.88 2.63
C GLU A 307 18.13 -5.79 2.72
N PRO A 308 18.08 -6.89 1.93
CA PRO A 308 17.08 -7.93 2.13
C PRO A 308 17.14 -8.39 3.59
N ASP A 309 15.99 -8.59 4.24
CA ASP A 309 16.00 -9.22 5.56
C ASP A 309 16.81 -10.53 5.43
N PRO A 310 17.74 -10.81 6.37
CA PRO A 310 18.65 -11.96 6.26
C PRO A 310 17.83 -13.20 5.95
N PRO A 311 18.30 -14.06 5.01
CA PRO A 311 17.57 -15.24 4.61
C PRO A 311 17.15 -15.99 5.87
N LEU A 312 15.94 -16.53 5.82
CA LEU A 312 15.45 -17.53 6.77
C LEU A 312 16.65 -18.42 7.12
N ILE A 313 17.00 -18.57 8.40
CA ILE A 313 17.96 -19.62 8.76
C ILE A 313 17.27 -20.92 8.37
N THR A 314 17.56 -21.36 7.15
CA THR A 314 17.16 -22.63 6.55
C THR A 314 17.92 -23.78 7.21
N ASP A 315 18.71 -23.52 8.25
CA ASP A 315 19.41 -24.57 9.02
C ASP A 315 18.55 -25.20 10.14
N LEU A 316 17.26 -24.86 10.26
CA LEU A 316 16.30 -25.68 11.03
C LEU A 316 15.17 -26.27 10.18
N TYR A 317 15.21 -26.01 8.87
CA TYR A 317 14.36 -26.63 7.87
C TYR A 317 15.19 -26.83 6.59
N THR A 318 16.24 -27.66 6.68
CA THR A 318 16.40 -28.60 5.58
C THR A 318 15.07 -29.36 5.57
N PRO A 319 14.25 -29.32 4.51
CA PRO A 319 13.28 -30.38 4.36
C PRO A 319 14.16 -31.62 4.38
N LEU A 320 14.05 -32.45 5.42
CA LEU A 320 14.30 -33.86 5.21
C LEU A 320 13.38 -34.17 4.04
N SER A 321 13.98 -34.26 2.85
CA SER A 321 13.43 -35.06 1.78
C SER A 321 12.94 -36.33 2.49
N PRO A 322 11.68 -36.74 2.32
CA PRO A 322 11.28 -38.01 2.87
C PRO A 322 12.18 -39.04 2.19
N LYS A 323 13.29 -39.41 2.84
CA LYS A 323 14.03 -40.61 2.54
C LYS A 323 13.06 -41.71 2.91
N VAL A 324 12.30 -42.14 1.91
CA VAL A 324 11.55 -43.39 2.00
C VAL A 324 12.60 -44.48 2.07
N SER A 325 13.04 -44.78 3.29
CA SER A 325 13.85 -45.94 3.57
C SER A 325 12.92 -47.15 3.51
N TRP A 326 12.99 -47.88 2.41
CA TRP A 326 12.30 -49.16 2.28
C TRP A 326 12.99 -50.18 3.19
N TYR A 327 12.24 -50.74 4.14
CA TYR A 327 12.62 -51.96 4.84
C TYR A 327 11.99 -53.13 4.12
N ILE A 328 12.78 -53.85 3.32
CA ILE A 328 12.36 -55.13 2.75
C ILE A 328 12.65 -56.20 3.79
N GLN A 329 11.61 -56.72 4.43
CA GLN A 329 11.72 -57.88 5.30
C GLN A 329 11.84 -59.14 4.43
N SER A 330 13.06 -59.59 4.19
CA SER A 330 13.34 -60.95 3.69
C SER A 330 14.21 -61.66 4.73
N ASN A 331 13.60 -62.59 5.46
CA ASN A 331 14.25 -63.50 6.42
C ASN A 331 15.36 -62.88 7.29
N GLY A 332 14.96 -62.16 8.34
CA GLY A 332 15.69 -62.18 9.61
C GLY A 332 16.89 -61.25 9.85
N GLU A 333 17.29 -60.36 8.92
CA GLU A 333 18.35 -59.37 9.20
C GLU A 333 18.07 -57.98 8.58
N TRP A 334 18.43 -56.92 9.32
CA TRP A 334 18.24 -55.51 8.95
C TRP A 334 19.46 -54.96 8.20
N LYS A 335 19.32 -54.50 6.95
CA LYS A 335 20.34 -53.71 6.24
C LYS A 335 19.72 -52.51 5.50
N GLN A 336 20.31 -51.33 5.72
CA GLN A 336 19.95 -50.07 5.08
C GLN A 336 20.78 -49.88 3.80
N LYS A 337 20.15 -49.57 2.66
CA LYS A 337 20.82 -49.27 1.39
C LYS A 337 20.41 -47.86 0.95
N ASP A 338 21.37 -46.94 0.85
CA ASP A 338 21.20 -45.62 0.24
C ASP A 338 21.58 -45.73 -1.25
N GLU A 339 20.73 -45.29 -2.17
CA GLU A 339 21.03 -45.25 -3.62
C GLU A 339 20.96 -43.83 -4.17
N ASP A 340 22.09 -43.36 -4.71
CA ASP A 340 22.24 -42.24 -5.63
C ASP A 340 21.87 -42.68 -7.05
N GLY A 341 21.08 -41.87 -7.76
CA GLY A 341 21.09 -41.81 -9.24
C GLY A 341 19.86 -42.36 -9.99
N THR A 342 19.35 -41.51 -10.88
CA THR A 342 18.54 -41.80 -12.11
C THR A 342 17.09 -42.32 -11.97
N THR A 343 16.15 -41.50 -12.44
CA THR A 343 14.79 -41.87 -12.87
C THR A 343 14.83 -42.89 -14.02
N PRO A 344 13.86 -43.83 -14.12
CA PRO A 344 12.59 -43.54 -14.81
C PRO A 344 11.35 -44.28 -14.26
N ASN A 345 10.18 -43.91 -14.81
CA ASN A 345 8.85 -44.52 -14.68
C ASN A 345 7.93 -43.96 -13.58
N PHE A 346 7.28 -42.86 -13.95
CA PHE A 346 5.97 -42.46 -13.41
C PHE A 346 4.94 -43.56 -13.68
N ILE A 347 4.44 -44.20 -12.62
CA ILE A 347 3.18 -44.96 -12.67
C ILE A 347 2.26 -44.31 -11.63
N THR A 348 1.34 -43.48 -12.14
CA THR A 348 0.29 -42.84 -11.35
C THR A 348 -0.76 -43.89 -10.99
N ILE A 349 -0.79 -44.35 -9.73
CA ILE A 349 -1.95 -45.05 -9.18
C ILE A 349 -2.72 -44.04 -8.34
N LEU A 350 -3.72 -43.42 -8.96
CA LEU A 350 -4.80 -42.72 -8.28
C LEU A 350 -5.58 -43.75 -7.45
N ARG A 351 -5.37 -43.79 -6.13
CA ARG A 351 -6.31 -44.43 -5.22
C ARG A 351 -7.26 -43.36 -4.68
N GLN A 352 -8.37 -43.24 -5.38
CA GLN A 352 -9.62 -42.67 -4.91
C GLN A 352 -10.08 -43.51 -3.72
N ASP A 353 -10.19 -42.90 -2.54
CA ASP A 353 -11.14 -43.26 -1.48
C ASP A 353 -10.94 -42.30 -0.30
N TYR A 354 -12.02 -41.60 0.08
CA TYR A 354 -12.44 -41.22 1.44
C TYR A 354 -13.36 -39.99 1.36
N PHE A 355 -14.55 -40.19 0.79
CA PHE A 355 -15.77 -39.61 1.32
C PHE A 355 -16.35 -40.63 2.31
N LYS A 356 -16.47 -40.25 3.57
CA LYS A 356 -17.61 -40.63 4.41
C LYS A 356 -17.77 -39.62 5.53
#